data_AF-A0A7V4P916-F1
#
_entry.id   AF-A0A7V4P916-F1
#
_cell.length_a   1.000
_cell.length_b   1.000
_cell.length_c   1.000
_cell.angle_alpha   90.00
_cell.angle_beta   90.00
_cell.angle_gamma   90.00
#
_symmetry.space_group_name_H-M   'P 1'
#
loop_
_entity.id
_entity.type
_entity.pdbx_description
1 polymer ?
#
loop_
_entity_poly.entity_id
_entity_poly.type
_entity_poly.pdbx_seq_one_letter_code
_entity_poly.pdbx_strand_id
1 'polypeptide(L)'
;HWGHGYATEAARAAVRYGFEVIGLAAIVSITVPANVRSRRVMEKLGMLHDPAEDFDHPLLPAGHPLSRHVLYRLPRDRFRLSAGPEKAL
;
A
#
# COMPACT_ATOMS: atom_id res chain seq x y z
N HIS A 1 2.84 -16.70 10.54
CA HIS A 1 1.54 -16.81 9.85
C HIS A 1 1.55 -16.06 8.51
N TRP A 2 2.07 -16.66 7.44
CA TRP A 2 2.08 -16.06 6.08
C TRP A 2 1.13 -16.82 5.15
N GLY A 3 0.68 -16.19 4.07
CA GLY A 3 -0.20 -16.85 3.08
C GLY A 3 -1.69 -16.92 3.43
N HIS A 4 -2.11 -16.40 4.58
CA HIS A 4 -3.49 -16.46 5.08
C HIS A 4 -4.32 -15.20 4.76
N GLY A 5 -3.75 -14.22 4.05
CA GLY A 5 -4.45 -12.99 3.67
C GLY A 5 -4.50 -11.88 4.72
N TYR A 6 -4.05 -12.12 5.97
CA TYR A 6 -4.10 -11.13 7.06
C TYR A 6 -3.49 -9.78 6.72
N ALA A 7 -2.36 -9.74 6.01
CA ALA A 7 -1.74 -8.47 5.60
C ALA A 7 -2.66 -7.65 4.69
N THR A 8 -3.39 -8.30 3.77
CA THR A 8 -4.36 -7.64 2.90
C THR A 8 -5.59 -7.20 3.67
N GLU A 9 -6.09 -8.02 4.59
CA GLU A 9 -7.23 -7.70 5.44
C GLU A 9 -6.93 -6.47 6.32
N ALA A 10 -5.82 -6.50 7.06
CA ALA A 10 -5.39 -5.40 7.93
C ALA A 10 -5.17 -4.12 7.11
N ALA A 11 -4.54 -4.22 5.94
CA ALA A 11 -4.32 -3.06 5.09
C ALA A 11 -5.64 -2.48 4.54
N ARG A 12 -6.63 -3.31 4.20
CA ARG A 12 -7.97 -2.81 3.80
C ARG A 12 -8.63 -2.05 4.95
N ALA A 13 -8.56 -2.57 6.18
CA ALA A 13 -9.12 -1.91 7.35
C ALA A 13 -8.43 -0.56 7.60
N ALA A 14 -7.09 -0.51 7.52
CA ALA A 14 -6.32 0.72 7.70
C ALA A 14 -6.63 1.77 6.61
N VAL A 15 -6.69 1.36 5.35
CA VAL A 15 -7.05 2.24 4.23
C VAL A 15 -8.46 2.80 4.41
N ARG A 16 -9.42 1.95 4.76
CA ARG A 16 -10.81 2.37 5.05
C ARG A 16 -10.84 3.42 6.15
N TYR A 17 -10.19 3.15 7.27
CA TYR A 17 -10.13 4.07 8.40
C TYR A 17 -9.48 5.42 8.01
N GLY A 18 -8.37 5.38 7.27
CA GLY A 18 -7.68 6.57 6.81
C GLY A 18 -8.55 7.48 5.94
N PHE A 19 -9.40 6.91 5.08
CA PHE A 19 -10.30 7.71 4.23
C PHE A 19 -11.60 8.09 4.92
N GLU A 20 -12.30 7.12 5.53
CA GLU A 20 -13.65 7.32 6.05
C GLU A 20 -13.66 8.05 7.40
N VAL A 21 -12.66 7.80 8.25
CA VAL A 21 -12.62 8.38 9.61
C VAL A 21 -11.68 9.57 9.67
N ILE A 22 -10.43 9.40 9.20
CA ILE A 22 -9.42 10.47 9.29
C ILE A 22 -9.61 11.53 8.19
N GLY A 23 -10.25 11.18 7.07
CA GLY A 23 -10.48 12.14 6.00
C GLY A 23 -9.26 12.42 5.11
N LEU A 24 -8.30 11.48 5.03
CA LEU A 24 -7.08 11.69 4.24
C LEU A 24 -7.38 11.95 2.76
N ALA A 25 -6.54 12.78 2.12
CA ALA A 25 -6.60 13.04 0.68
C ALA A 25 -5.95 11.91 -0.15
N ALA A 26 -4.92 11.28 0.41
CA ALA A 26 -4.25 10.13 -0.20
C ALA A 26 -3.54 9.29 0.87
N ILE A 27 -3.30 8.02 0.54
CA ILE A 27 -2.46 7.10 1.31
C ILE A 27 -1.32 6.65 0.39
N VAL A 28 -0.09 6.66 0.90
CA VAL A 28 1.09 6.14 0.20
C VAL A 28 1.66 4.93 0.90
N SER A 29 2.33 4.07 0.14
CA SER A 29 3.08 2.93 0.66
C SER A 29 4.35 2.76 -0.15
N ILE A 30 5.45 2.40 0.51
CA ILE A 30 6.77 2.26 -0.11
C ILE A 30 7.36 0.89 0.23
N THR A 31 8.13 0.34 -0.70
CA THR A 31 8.92 -0.87 -0.43
C THR A 31 10.07 -0.98 -1.43
N VAL A 32 11.01 -1.90 -1.23
CA VAL A 32 12.05 -2.18 -2.22
C VAL A 32 11.46 -2.94 -3.43
N PRO A 33 11.96 -2.74 -4.66
CA PRO A 33 11.42 -3.38 -5.87
C PRO A 33 11.27 -4.90 -5.78
N ALA A 34 12.20 -5.56 -5.09
CA ALA A 34 12.26 -7.02 -4.91
C ALA A 34 11.17 -7.57 -3.97
N ASN A 35 10.50 -6.73 -3.17
CA ASN A 35 9.46 -7.16 -2.24
C ASN A 35 8.10 -7.39 -2.93
N VAL A 36 8.07 -8.38 -3.81
CA VAL A 36 6.89 -8.74 -4.62
C VAL A 36 5.66 -9.03 -3.75
N ARG A 37 5.84 -9.59 -2.55
CA ARG A 37 4.72 -9.90 -1.64
C ARG A 37 4.02 -8.63 -1.16
N SER A 38 4.78 -7.60 -0.78
CA SER A 38 4.22 -6.32 -0.36
C SER A 38 3.57 -5.58 -1.52
N ARG A 39 4.23 -5.56 -2.69
CA ARG A 39 3.69 -4.95 -3.92
C ARG A 39 2.33 -5.55 -4.31
N ARG A 40 2.19 -6.88 -4.24
CA ARG A 40 0.89 -7.56 -4.47
C ARG A 40 -0.21 -7.13 -3.50
N VAL A 41 0.12 -6.77 -2.26
CA VAL A 41 -0.86 -6.23 -1.31
C VAL A 41 -1.29 -4.83 -1.76
N MET A 42 -0.35 -3.96 -2.11
CA MET A 42 -0.63 -2.60 -2.61
C MET A 42 -1.51 -2.65 -3.87
N GLU A 43 -1.19 -3.54 -4.81
CA GLU A 43 -1.98 -3.77 -6.04
C GLU A 43 -3.40 -4.26 -5.73
N LYS A 44 -3.56 -5.20 -4.78
CA LYS A 44 -4.90 -5.69 -4.35
C LYS A 44 -5.75 -4.64 -3.65
N LEU A 45 -5.13 -3.62 -3.08
CA LEU A 45 -5.81 -2.46 -2.49
C LEU A 45 -6.20 -1.43 -3.56
N GLY A 46 -5.78 -1.61 -4.82
CA GLY A 46 -6.01 -0.66 -5.90
C GLY A 46 -5.06 0.54 -5.88
N MET A 47 -3.93 0.45 -5.16
CA MET A 47 -2.91 1.50 -5.21
C MET A 47 -2.22 1.51 -6.57
N LEU A 48 -1.84 2.70 -7.02
CA LEU A 48 -1.17 2.93 -8.31
C LEU A 48 0.32 3.12 -8.09
N HIS A 49 1.14 2.57 -8.99
CA HIS A 49 2.60 2.79 -9.02
C HIS A 49 2.94 3.65 -10.24
N ASP A 50 3.63 4.77 -9.99
CA ASP A 50 4.28 5.56 -11.03
C ASP A 50 5.80 5.44 -10.85
N PRO A 51 6.54 4.83 -11.79
CA PRO A 51 8.00 4.74 -11.74
C PRO A 51 8.72 6.08 -11.62
N ALA A 52 8.08 7.20 -12.01
CA ALA A 52 8.62 8.54 -11.83
C ALA A 52 8.62 9.01 -10.36
N GLU A 53 7.79 8.42 -9.50
CA GLU A 53 7.74 8.70 -8.06
C GLU A 53 8.70 7.80 -7.24
N ASP A 54 9.38 6.85 -7.88
CA ASP A 54 10.37 6.00 -7.22
C ASP A 54 11.61 6.81 -6.80
N PHE A 55 12.15 6.50 -5.62
CA PHE A 55 13.21 7.30 -5.01
C PHE A 55 14.24 6.43 -4.28
N ASP A 56 15.41 7.00 -4.00
CA ASP A 56 16.38 6.40 -3.09
C ASP A 56 16.07 6.84 -1.65
N HIS A 57 15.93 5.87 -0.76
CA HIS A 57 15.58 6.10 0.63
C HIS A 57 16.64 6.97 1.33
N PRO A 58 16.30 8.15 1.87
CA PRO A 58 17.28 9.14 2.32
C PRO A 58 18.07 8.70 3.56
N LEU A 59 17.56 7.72 4.32
CA LEU A 59 18.24 7.16 5.48
C LEU A 59 19.20 6.01 5.13
N LEU A 60 19.38 5.67 3.85
CA LEU A 60 20.34 4.67 3.40
C LEU A 60 21.45 5.34 2.57
N PRO A 61 22.70 4.88 2.67
CA PRO A 61 23.78 5.38 1.83
C PRO A 61 23.46 5.22 0.34
N ALA A 62 23.95 6.16 -0.47
CA ALA A 62 23.87 6.05 -1.93
C ALA A 62 24.51 4.73 -2.40
N GLY A 63 23.83 4.02 -3.30
CA GLY A 63 24.26 2.72 -3.81
C GLY A 63 23.99 1.52 -2.87
N HIS A 64 23.35 1.73 -1.72
CA HIS A 64 22.94 0.61 -0.86
C HIS A 64 21.92 -0.28 -1.60
N PRO A 65 22.02 -1.62 -1.57
CA PRO A 65 21.13 -2.51 -2.33
C PRO A 65 19.63 -2.35 -2.03
N LEU A 66 19.29 -1.80 -0.84
CA LEU A 66 17.92 -1.51 -0.41
C LEU A 66 17.55 -0.02 -0.48
N SER A 67 18.40 0.85 -1.06
CA SER A 67 18.10 2.28 -1.17
C SER A 67 16.89 2.52 -2.06
N ARG A 68 16.85 1.88 -3.24
CA ARG A 68 15.80 2.09 -4.22
C ARG A 68 14.45 1.60 -3.68
N HIS A 69 13.48 2.50 -3.62
CA HIS A 69 12.11 2.20 -3.24
C HIS A 69 11.15 2.50 -4.38
N VAL A 70 10.12 1.67 -4.48
CA VAL A 70 8.92 1.95 -5.28
C VAL A 70 7.88 2.65 -4.42
N LEU A 71 7.18 3.62 -4.99
CA LEU A 71 6.09 4.33 -4.32
C LEU A 71 4.74 3.95 -4.93
N TYR A 72 3.83 3.48 -4.09
CA TYR A 72 2.43 3.27 -4.46
C TYR A 72 1.56 4.33 -3.80
N ARG A 73 0.59 4.86 -4.54
CA ARG A 73 -0.34 5.89 -4.09
C ARG A 73 -1.79 5.48 -4.33
N LEU A 74 -2.63 5.72 -3.34
CA LEU A 74 -4.08 5.64 -3.46
C LEU A 74 -4.67 7.01 -3.12
N PRO A 75 -5.11 7.80 -4.12
CA PRO A 75 -5.83 9.03 -3.86
C PRO A 75 -7.29 8.73 -3.49
N ARG A 76 -7.90 9.64 -2.72
CA ARG A 76 -9.27 9.48 -2.19
C ARG A 76 -10.32 9.30 -3.28
N ASP A 77 -10.19 9.97 -4.41
CA ASP A 77 -11.12 9.88 -5.55
C ASP A 77 -11.10 8.50 -6.24
N ARG A 78 -9.99 7.76 -6.10
CA ARG A 78 -9.84 6.36 -6.56
C ARG A 78 -10.21 5.34 -5.49
N PHE A 79 -10.42 5.75 -4.25
CA PHE A 79 -10.83 4.86 -3.18
C PHE A 79 -12.23 4.32 -3.46
N ARG A 80 -12.29 3.04 -3.82
CA ARG A 80 -13.52 2.25 -3.95
C ARG A 80 -13.32 0.95 -3.20
N LEU A 81 -13.72 0.88 -1.93
CA LEU A 81 -13.93 -0.42 -1.33
C LEU A 81 -15.34 -0.86 -1.69
N SER A 82 -15.45 -1.94 -2.47
CA SER A 82 -16.67 -2.73 -2.41
C SER A 82 -16.83 -3.21 -0.97
N ALA A 83 -18.03 -3.05 -0.41
CA ALA A 83 -18.41 -3.77 0.79
C ALA A 83 -18.29 -5.27 0.46
N GLY A 84 -17.16 -5.89 0.84
CA GLY A 84 -17.09 -7.34 0.92
C GLY A 84 -18.14 -7.80 1.94
N PRO A 85 -18.74 -8.99 1.78
CA PRO A 85 -19.83 -9.42 2.63
C PRO A 85 -19.37 -9.33 4.08
N GLU A 86 -20.10 -8.56 4.87
CA GLU A 86 -20.03 -8.60 6.32
C GLU A 86 -20.23 -10.07 6.69
N LYS A 87 -19.16 -10.74 7.15
CA LYS A 87 -19.32 -12.07 7.71
C LYS A 87 -20.12 -11.87 8.99
N ALA A 88 -21.43 -12.13 8.89
CA ALA A 88 -22.31 -12.30 10.02
C ALA A 88 -21.66 -13.29 10.98
N LEU A 89 -21.49 -12.84 12.23
CA LEU A 89 -21.17 -13.68 13.38
C LEU A 89 -22.32 -14.65 13.67
#